data_AF-A0A955EXP4-F1
#
_entry.id   AF-A0A955EXP4-F1
#
_cell.length_a   1.000
_cell.length_b   1.000
_cell.length_c   1.000
_cell.angle_alpha   90.00
_cell.angle_beta   90.00
_cell.angle_gamma   90.00
#
_symmetry.space_group_name_H-M   'P 1'
#
loop_
_entity.id
_entity.type
_entity.pdbx_description
1 polymer ?
#
loop_
_entity_poly.entity_id
_entity_poly.type
_entity_poly.pdbx_seq_one_letter_code
_entity_poly.pdbx_strand_id
1 'polypeptide(L)' 'NHGPVVMEVNSSPGLEGIEAATGVDVAGLIIKYIEENASSSKTRDHVKG' A
#
# COMPACT_ATOMS: atom_id res chain seq x y z
N ASN A 1 14.97 11.48 25.96
CA ASN A 1 14.30 12.08 24.79
C ASN A 1 14.37 11.07 23.66
N HIS A 2 13.35 10.24 23.49
CA HIS A 2 13.31 9.22 22.44
C HIS A 2 11.91 9.30 21.81
N GLY A 3 11.82 9.94 20.64
CA GLY A 3 10.56 10.12 19.92
C GLY A 3 9.99 8.80 19.38
N PRO A 4 8.95 8.86 18.53
CA PRO A 4 8.35 7.67 17.93
C PRO A 4 9.38 6.83 17.16
N VAL A 5 9.30 5.51 17.31
CA VAL A 5 10.16 4.54 16.61
C VAL A 5 9.27 3.58 15.83
N VAL A 6 9.65 3.32 14.58
CA VAL A 6 8.98 2.31 13.74
C VAL A 6 9.41 0.92 14.21
N MET A 7 8.44 0.05 14.47
CA MET A 7 8.68 -1.31 14.97
C MET A 7 8.64 -2.33 13.84
N GLU A 8 7.66 -2.21 12.94
CA GLU A 8 7.46 -3.14 11.84
C GLU A 8 6.84 -2.42 10.63
N VAL A 9 7.04 -3.01 9.46
CA VAL A 9 6.38 -2.60 8.22
C VAL A 9 5.84 -3.88 7.57
N ASN A 10 4.54 -3.90 7.28
CA ASN A 10 3.88 -5.03 6.64
C ASN A 10 3.43 -4.60 5.23
N SER A 11 3.85 -5.34 4.20
CA SER A 11 3.45 -5.10 2.81
C SER A 11 2.06 -5.61 2.47
N SER A 12 1.50 -6.51 3.30
CA SER A 12 0.21 -7.18 3.10
C SER A 12 -0.58 -7.26 4.41
N PRO A 13 -0.95 -6.12 5.01
CA PRO A 13 -1.77 -6.12 6.23
C PRO A 13 -3.21 -6.59 5.95
N GLY A 14 -3.86 -7.15 6.96
CA GLY A 14 -5.32 -7.34 6.92
C GLY A 14 -6.05 -5.99 7.05
N LEU A 15 -7.14 -5.80 6.31
CA LEU A 15 -7.86 -4.52 6.27
C LEU A 15 -9.12 -4.48 7.14
N GLU A 16 -9.80 -5.61 7.34
CA GLU A 16 -11.11 -5.69 8.03
C GLU A 16 -11.15 -4.94 9.36
N GLY A 17 -10.18 -5.20 10.24
CA GLY A 17 -10.16 -4.60 11.58
C GLY A 17 -9.94 -3.08 11.57
N ILE A 18 -9.05 -2.58 10.72
CA ILE A 18 -8.77 -1.14 10.65
C ILE A 18 -9.90 -0.38 9.96
N GLU A 19 -10.52 -0.96 8.93
CA GLU A 19 -11.68 -0.37 8.26
C GLU A 19 -12.88 -0.30 9.23
N ALA A 20 -13.14 -1.35 9.99
CA ALA A 20 -14.20 -1.35 11.01
C ALA A 20 -13.93 -0.33 12.14
N ALA A 21 -12.67 -0.17 12.56
CA ALA A 21 -12.29 0.75 13.63
C ALA A 21 -12.29 2.22 13.21
N THR A 22 -11.97 2.51 11.94
CA THR A 22 -11.77 3.89 11.46
C THR A 22 -12.91 4.39 10.56
N GLY A 23 -13.70 3.49 9.98
CA GLY A 23 -14.70 3.81 8.96
C GLY A 23 -14.11 4.26 7.62
N VAL A 24 -12.80 4.08 7.42
CA VAL A 24 -12.10 4.41 6.18
C VAL A 24 -12.12 3.20 5.24
N ASP A 25 -12.51 3.42 3.99
CA ASP A 25 -12.41 2.42 2.90
C ASP A 25 -10.97 2.37 2.38
N VAL A 26 -10.12 1.59 3.06
CA VAL A 26 -8.70 1.44 2.72
C VAL A 26 -8.53 0.64 1.43
N ALA A 27 -9.34 -0.40 1.24
CA ALA A 27 -9.33 -1.20 0.02
C ALA A 27 -9.62 -0.32 -1.22
N GLY A 28 -10.64 0.53 -1.16
CA GLY A 28 -10.96 1.48 -2.22
C GLY A 28 -9.84 2.48 -2.49
N LEU A 29 -9.17 2.98 -1.44
CA LEU A 29 -8.01 3.85 -1.59
C LEU A 29 -6.82 3.17 -2.27
N ILE A 30 -6.56 1.88 -1.98
CA ILE A 30 -5.52 1.10 -2.66
C ILE A 30 -5.85 0.95 -4.14
N ILE A 31 -7.09 0.57 -4.48
CA ILE A 31 -7.53 0.44 -5.87
C ILE A 31 -7.41 1.78 -6.60
N LYS A 32 -7.90 2.86 -6.02
CA LYS A 32 -7.78 4.21 -6.58
C LYS A 32 -6.33 4.60 -6.82
N TYR A 33 -5.44 4.34 -5.86
CA TYR A 33 -4.02 4.59 -6.03
C TYR A 33 -3.45 3.82 -7.22
N ILE A 34 -3.82 2.54 -7.38
CA ILE A 34 -3.40 1.73 -8.52
C ILE A 34 -3.93 2.34 -9.83
N GLU A 35 -5.20 2.72 -9.90
CA GLU A 35 -5.81 3.35 -11.09
C GLU A 35 -5.09 4.63 -11.50
N GLU A 36 -4.74 5.49 -10.53
CA GLU A 36 -4.03 6.75 -10.77
C GLU A 36 -2.57 6.55 -11.21
N ASN A 37 -1.92 5.47 -10.75
CA ASN A 37 -0.47 5.25 -10.95
C ASN A 37 -0.16 4.17 -11.98
N ALA A 38 -1.15 3.41 -12.44
CA ALA A 38 -1.01 2.43 -13.51
C ALA A 38 -0.93 3.13 -14.88
N SER A 39 0.16 3.85 -15.15
CA SER A 39 0.43 4.35 -16.50
C SER A 39 0.63 3.17 -17.45
N SER A 40 -0.11 3.14 -18.56
CA SER A 40 0.14 2.24 -19.68
C SER A 40 1.54 2.48 -20.25
N SER A 41 2.37 1.45 -20.27
CA SER A 41 3.76 1.42 -20.75
C SER A 41 4.84 1.89 -19.75
N LYS A 42 5.51 0.93 -19.12
CA LYS A 42 6.81 0.39 -19.56
C LYS A 42 7.13 -0.79 -18.64
N THR A 43 6.75 -2.00 -19.05
CA THR A 43 7.35 -3.22 -18.51
C THR A 43 8.83 -3.18 -18.88
N ARG A 44 9.65 -2.59 -18.01
CA ARG A 44 11.10 -2.75 -18.08
C ARG A 44 11.40 -4.02 -17.32
N ASP A 45 11.33 -5.14 -18.03
CA ASP A 45 11.90 -6.38 -17.53
C ASP A 45 13.40 -6.17 -17.37
N HIS A 46 13.87 -6.07 -16.12
CA HIS A 46 15.29 -6.12 -15.81
C HIS A 46 15.73 -7.57 -15.70
N VAL A 47 15.70 -8.31 -16.80
CA VAL A 47 16.40 -9.58 -16.90
C VAL A 47 17.85 -9.24 -17.28
N LYS A 48 18.72 -9.16 -16.28
CA LYS A 48 20.17 -9.27 -16.51
C LYS A 48 20.48 -10.74 -16.72
N GLY A 49 20.84 -11.10 -17.95
CA GLY A 49 21.65 -12.29 -18.22
C GLY A 49 23.08 -12.10 -17.74
#